data_AF-A0A2N5Z3A3-F1
#
_entry.id   AF-A0A2N5Z3A3-F1
#
_cell.length_a   1.000
_cell.length_b   1.000
_cell.length_c   1.000
_cell.angle_alpha   90.00
_cell.angle_beta   90.00
_cell.angle_gamma   90.00
#
_symmetry.space_group_name_H-M   'P 1'
#
loop_
_entity.id
_entity.type
_entity.pdbx_description
1 polymer ?
#
loop_
_entity_poly.entity_id
_entity_poly.type
_entity_poly.pdbx_seq_one_letter_code
_entity_poly.pdbx_strand_id
1 'polypeptide(L)'
;TAFTLGHSVTLALASLQILIFPTDIIEFLIPLTIFITAIGNILYKGENMSKRMHNLKYVLAMFFGLIHGLGFSNYLRSLLGMEGNLVKPLFAFNIGLEIGQITIVMCILLMSFLFHRVMNTKHREWNLVISGAAAGISFILMLERWPW
;
A
#
# COMPACT_ATOMS: atom_id res chain seq x y z
N THR A 1 0.23 9.63 -3.92
CA THR A 1 1.42 10.14 -4.65
C THR A 1 2.71 9.42 -4.29
N ALA A 2 3.24 9.49 -3.06
CA ALA A 2 4.51 8.82 -2.74
C ALA A 2 4.46 7.29 -2.92
N PHE A 3 3.35 6.67 -2.53
CA PHE A 3 3.05 5.27 -2.84
C PHE A 3 3.07 5.00 -4.35
N THR A 4 2.25 5.73 -5.12
CA THR A 4 2.16 5.59 -6.58
C THR A 4 3.54 5.74 -7.22
N LEU A 5 4.34 6.70 -6.78
CA LEU A 5 5.68 6.93 -7.31
C LEU A 5 6.59 5.72 -7.08
N GLY A 6 6.67 5.21 -5.84
CA GLY A 6 7.47 4.01 -5.54
C GLY A 6 6.97 2.78 -6.31
N HIS A 7 5.66 2.61 -6.37
CA HIS A 7 5.01 1.52 -7.08
C HIS A 7 5.31 1.53 -8.58
N SER A 8 5.10 2.67 -9.25
CA SER A 8 5.35 2.81 -10.68
C SER A 8 6.83 2.59 -11.03
N VAL A 9 7.75 3.07 -10.18
CA VAL A 9 9.20 2.86 -10.38
C VAL A 9 9.55 1.37 -10.31
N THR A 10 9.12 0.66 -9.27
CA THR A 10 9.45 -0.76 -9.11
C THR A 10 8.76 -1.64 -10.12
N LEU A 11 7.51 -1.34 -10.47
CA LEU A 11 6.81 -2.02 -11.54
C LEU A 11 7.53 -1.85 -12.90
N ALA A 12 8.01 -0.65 -13.21
CA ALA A 12 8.79 -0.40 -14.43
C ALA A 12 10.14 -1.14 -14.40
N LEU A 13 10.89 -1.07 -13.30
CA LEU A 13 12.19 -1.74 -13.19
C LEU A 13 12.07 -3.27 -13.26
N ALA A 14 11.05 -3.85 -12.61
CA ALA A 14 10.85 -5.29 -12.61
C ALA A 14 10.26 -5.80 -13.93
N SER A 15 9.38 -5.03 -14.59
CA SER A 15 8.89 -5.37 -15.95
C SER A 15 9.99 -5.31 -17.01
N LEU A 16 10.96 -4.41 -16.86
CA LEU A 16 12.17 -4.33 -17.70
C LEU A 16 13.25 -5.37 -17.31
N GLN A 17 12.96 -6.27 -16.37
CA GLN A 17 13.89 -7.30 -15.87
C GLN A 17 15.18 -6.76 -15.23
N ILE A 18 15.18 -5.50 -14.77
CA ILE A 18 16.32 -4.88 -14.09
C ILE A 18 16.38 -5.33 -12.63
N LEU A 19 15.22 -5.56 -12.00
CA LEU A 19 15.11 -6.05 -10.62
C LEU A 19 14.34 -7.37 -10.60
N ILE A 20 14.98 -8.44 -10.14
CA ILE A 20 14.37 -9.76 -9.96
C ILE A 20 14.52 -10.12 -8.49
N PHE A 21 13.38 -10.23 -7.80
CA PHE A 21 13.33 -10.63 -6.39
C PHE A 21 12.48 -11.89 -6.23
N PRO A 22 12.81 -12.77 -5.27
CA PRO A 22 12.00 -13.94 -4.98
C PRO A 22 10.57 -13.56 -4.58
N THR A 23 9.58 -14.19 -5.21
CA THR A 23 8.15 -13.92 -4.95
C THR A 23 7.79 -14.14 -3.49
N ASP A 24 8.31 -15.19 -2.86
CA ASP A 24 8.00 -15.54 -1.47
C ASP A 24 8.39 -14.42 -0.50
N ILE A 25 9.54 -13.78 -0.74
CA ILE A 25 9.99 -12.64 0.07
C ILE A 25 9.06 -11.43 -0.15
N ILE A 26 8.67 -11.16 -1.39
CA ILE A 26 7.78 -10.03 -1.69
C ILE A 26 6.40 -10.23 -1.06
N GLU A 27 5.84 -11.44 -1.18
CA GLU A 27 4.54 -11.81 -0.60
C GLU A 27 4.54 -11.70 0.91
N PHE A 28 5.67 -11.91 1.58
CA PHE A 28 5.84 -11.64 3.01
C PHE A 28 6.00 -10.14 3.33
N LEU A 29 6.77 -9.41 2.53
CA LEU A 29 7.06 -7.99 2.77
C LEU A 29 5.83 -7.09 2.62
N ILE A 30 4.88 -7.46 1.75
CA ILE A 30 3.62 -6.73 1.59
C ILE A 30 2.82 -6.66 2.89
N PRO A 31 2.41 -7.77 3.54
CA PRO A 31 1.70 -7.70 4.81
C PRO A 31 2.59 -7.17 5.95
N LEU A 32 3.90 -7.41 5.94
CA LEU A 32 4.82 -6.84 6.93
C LEU A 32 4.78 -5.30 6.94
N THR A 33 4.81 -4.67 5.78
CA THR A 33 4.75 -3.20 5.67
C THR A 33 3.40 -2.62 6.10
N ILE A 34 2.30 -3.34 5.86
CA ILE A 34 0.97 -3.00 6.38
C ILE A 34 0.97 -3.09 7.91
N PHE A 35 1.52 -4.18 8.46
CA PHE A 35 1.61 -4.41 9.90
C PHE A 35 2.39 -3.29 10.60
N ILE A 36 3.59 -2.95 10.09
CA ILE A 36 4.41 -1.86 10.62
C ILE A 36 3.65 -0.53 10.60
N THR A 37 2.95 -0.24 9.51
CA THR A 37 2.15 1.00 9.37
C THR A 37 1.00 1.03 10.38
N ALA A 38 0.30 -0.09 10.54
CA ALA A 38 -0.80 -0.23 11.48
C ALA A 38 -0.34 -0.06 12.94
N ILE A 39 0.77 -0.71 13.32
CA ILE A 39 1.39 -0.54 14.65
C ILE A 39 1.83 0.90 14.86
N GLY A 40 2.46 1.53 13.86
CA GLY A 40 2.84 2.95 13.91
C GLY A 40 1.64 3.86 14.18
N ASN A 41 0.50 3.59 13.56
CA ASN A 41 -0.75 4.33 13.78
C ASN A 41 -1.35 4.12 15.18
N ILE A 42 -1.18 2.94 15.79
CA ILE A 42 -1.68 2.62 17.13
C ILE A 42 -0.81 3.26 18.21
N LEU A 43 0.51 3.19 18.05
CA LEU A 43 1.47 3.68 19.04
C LEU A 43 1.50 5.21 19.11
N TYR A 44 1.17 5.90 18.00
CA TYR A 44 1.19 7.36 17.98
C TYR A 44 -0.11 7.96 18.54
N LYS A 45 -0.03 8.52 19.75
CA LYS A 45 -1.18 9.04 20.53
C LYS A 45 -1.45 10.55 20.44
N GLY A 46 -0.70 11.32 19.64
CA GLY A 46 -0.77 12.79 19.65
C GLY A 46 -1.44 13.43 18.44
N GLU A 47 -2.35 14.38 18.67
CA GLU A 47 -2.96 15.25 17.65
C GLU A 47 -1.96 16.25 17.04
N ASN A 48 -0.83 16.50 17.71
CA ASN A 48 0.25 17.34 17.18
C ASN A 48 1.19 16.54 16.27
N MET A 49 0.83 16.48 14.99
CA MET A 49 1.66 15.87 13.96
C MET A 49 2.84 16.78 13.62
N SER A 50 4.01 16.52 14.22
CA SER A 50 5.24 17.21 13.85
C SER A 50 5.55 17.02 12.35
N LYS A 51 6.16 18.02 11.68
CA LYS A 51 6.68 17.91 10.30
C LYS A 51 7.50 16.63 10.09
N ARG A 52 8.26 16.19 11.11
CA ARG A 52 9.03 14.94 11.08
C ARG A 52 8.15 13.72 10.87
N MET A 53 6.98 13.67 11.50
CA MET A 53 6.03 12.56 11.36
C MET A 53 5.40 12.52 9.97
N HIS A 54 5.05 13.69 9.40
CA HIS A 54 4.59 13.74 8.02
C HIS A 54 5.64 13.15 7.07
N ASN A 55 6.91 13.56 7.18
CA ASN A 55 7.97 13.02 6.34
C ASN A 55 8.14 11.51 6.52
N LEU A 56 8.07 10.99 7.75
CA LEU A 56 8.14 9.54 8.00
C LEU A 56 6.99 8.80 7.30
N LYS A 57 5.76 9.31 7.37
CA LYS A 57 4.62 8.70 6.67
C LYS A 57 4.80 8.72 5.15
N TYR A 58 5.36 9.79 4.59
CA TYR A 58 5.67 9.86 3.16
C TYR A 58 6.71 8.82 2.75
N VAL A 59 7.78 8.66 3.54
CA VAL A 59 8.82 7.65 3.30
C VAL A 59 8.26 6.24 3.42
N LEU A 60 7.47 5.96 4.45
CA LEU A 60 6.81 4.66 4.64
C LEU A 60 5.86 4.35 3.47
N ALA A 61 5.07 5.34 3.01
CA ALA A 61 4.20 5.17 1.86
C ALA A 61 4.99 4.89 0.57
N MET A 62 6.12 5.56 0.36
CA MET A 62 7.00 5.29 -0.78
C MET A 62 7.58 3.87 -0.71
N PHE A 63 8.09 3.46 0.46
CA PHE A 63 8.65 2.12 0.66
C PHE A 63 7.60 1.01 0.49
N PHE A 64 6.40 1.24 1.00
CA PHE A 64 5.24 0.39 0.74
C PHE A 64 4.98 0.28 -0.77
N GLY A 65 4.98 1.40 -1.49
CA GLY A 65 4.85 1.42 -2.94
C GLY A 65 5.90 0.59 -3.66
N LEU A 66 7.18 0.73 -3.27
CA LEU A 66 8.29 -0.03 -3.85
C LEU A 66 8.07 -1.55 -3.72
N ILE A 67 7.78 -2.02 -2.51
CA ILE A 67 7.58 -3.46 -2.26
C ILE A 67 6.36 -3.98 -3.02
N HIS A 68 5.27 -3.22 -3.00
CA HIS A 68 4.03 -3.63 -3.62
C HIS A 68 4.14 -3.69 -5.15
N GLY A 69 4.88 -2.77 -5.77
CA GLY A 69 5.13 -2.76 -7.21
C GLY A 69 5.93 -3.97 -7.70
N LEU A 70 6.84 -4.51 -6.85
CA LEU A 70 7.53 -5.77 -7.14
C LEU A 70 6.56 -6.95 -7.23
N GLY A 71 5.61 -7.05 -6.29
CA GLY A 71 4.64 -8.16 -6.26
C GLY A 71 3.73 -8.15 -7.49
N PHE A 72 3.30 -6.95 -7.89
CA PHE A 72 2.45 -6.78 -9.06
C PHE A 72 3.18 -7.06 -10.38
N SER A 73 4.48 -6.78 -10.45
CA SER A 73 5.29 -7.05 -11.65
C SER A 73 5.37 -8.54 -11.99
N ASN A 74 5.48 -9.41 -10.99
CA ASN A 74 5.50 -10.86 -11.19
C ASN A 74 4.18 -11.35 -11.79
N TYR A 75 3.06 -10.84 -11.29
CA TYR A 75 1.73 -11.10 -11.83
C TYR A 75 1.59 -10.58 -13.27
N LEU A 76 1.98 -9.33 -13.53
CA LEU A 76 1.87 -8.72 -14.86
C LEU A 76 2.72 -9.46 -15.91
N ARG A 77 3.90 -9.97 -15.52
CA ARG A 77 4.75 -10.83 -16.36
C ARG A 77 4.06 -12.16 -16.70
N SER A 78 3.39 -12.79 -15.74
CA SER A 78 2.63 -14.02 -16.02
C SER A 78 1.42 -13.78 -16.93
N LEU A 79 0.82 -12.58 -16.87
CA LEU A 79 -0.44 -12.28 -17.56
C LEU A 79 -0.22 -11.81 -19.01
N LEU A 80 0.81 -11.00 -19.26
CA LEU A 80 1.00 -10.33 -20.56
C LEU A 80 1.89 -11.08 -21.57
N GLY A 81 2.60 -12.12 -21.13
CA GLY A 81 3.57 -12.82 -21.99
C GLY A 81 4.77 -11.93 -22.36
N MET A 82 5.92 -12.54 -22.66
CA MET A 82 7.17 -11.80 -22.89
C MET A 82 7.31 -11.15 -24.28
N GLU A 83 6.30 -11.26 -25.14
CA GLU A 83 6.46 -11.02 -26.59
C GLU A 83 5.97 -9.63 -27.08
N GLY A 84 5.44 -8.79 -26.18
CA GLY A 84 4.83 -7.50 -26.53
C GLY A 84 5.53 -6.26 -25.97
N ASN A 85 5.25 -5.09 -26.57
CA ASN A 85 5.65 -3.79 -26.02
C ASN A 85 4.94 -3.52 -24.68
N LEU A 86 5.67 -3.67 -23.57
CA LEU A 86 5.17 -3.52 -22.20
C LEU A 86 4.79 -2.09 -21.82
N VAL A 87 5.22 -1.06 -22.57
CA VAL A 87 4.99 0.34 -22.22
C VAL A 87 3.50 0.69 -22.21
N LYS A 88 2.75 0.25 -23.22
CA LYS A 88 1.30 0.56 -23.32
C LYS A 88 0.50 -0.10 -22.19
N PRO A 89 0.64 -1.43 -21.92
CA PRO A 89 -0.01 -2.05 -20.78
C PRO A 89 0.38 -1.43 -19.44
N LEU A 90 1.66 -1.12 -19.22
CA LEU A 90 2.12 -0.49 -17.98
C LEU A 90 1.51 0.90 -17.77
N PHE A 91 1.40 1.70 -18.84
CA PHE A 91 0.78 3.02 -18.78
C PHE A 91 -0.71 2.93 -18.45
N ALA A 92 -1.46 2.08 -19.19
CA ALA A 92 -2.88 1.86 -18.95
C ALA A 92 -3.16 1.33 -17.54
N PHE A 93 -2.31 0.41 -17.07
CA PHE A 93 -2.39 -0.13 -15.72
C PHE A 93 -2.19 0.95 -14.64
N ASN A 94 -1.15 1.81 -14.76
CA ASN A 94 -0.93 2.89 -13.81
C ASN A 94 -2.06 3.92 -13.79
N ILE A 95 -2.67 4.24 -14.95
CA ILE A 95 -3.86 5.09 -15.00
C ILE A 95 -5.02 4.43 -14.26
N GLY A 96 -5.29 3.15 -14.53
CA GLY A 96 -6.33 2.39 -13.83
C GLY A 96 -6.12 2.37 -12.31
N LEU A 97 -4.86 2.21 -11.87
CA LEU A 97 -4.47 2.22 -10.47
C LEU A 97 -4.77 3.57 -9.80
N GLU A 98 -4.35 4.68 -10.41
CA GLU A 98 -4.57 6.03 -9.85
C GLU A 98 -6.08 6.35 -9.79
N ILE A 99 -6.85 5.97 -10.82
CA ILE A 99 -8.31 6.11 -10.81
C ILE A 99 -8.92 5.30 -9.67
N GLY A 100 -8.54 4.02 -9.53
CA GLY A 100 -9.03 3.15 -8.46
C GLY A 100 -8.70 3.70 -7.08
N GLN A 101 -7.49 4.21 -6.87
CA GLN A 101 -7.08 4.85 -5.62
C GLN A 101 -7.90 6.09 -5.31
N ILE A 102 -8.12 6.98 -6.29
CA ILE A 102 -8.97 8.17 -6.12
C ILE A 102 -10.39 7.75 -5.76
N THR A 103 -10.97 6.77 -6.46
CA THR A 103 -12.32 6.25 -6.16
C THR A 103 -12.40 5.73 -4.72
N ILE A 104 -11.45 4.90 -4.28
CA ILE A 104 -11.43 4.36 -2.92
C ILE A 104 -11.30 5.48 -1.88
N VAL A 105 -10.38 6.44 -2.10
CA VAL A 105 -10.21 7.60 -1.19
C VAL A 105 -11.50 8.40 -1.09
N MET A 106 -12.18 8.66 -2.21
CA MET A 106 -13.46 9.37 -2.22
C MET A 106 -14.54 8.61 -1.44
N CYS A 107 -14.63 7.29 -1.61
CA CYS A 107 -15.56 6.45 -0.85
C CYS A 107 -15.26 6.51 0.66
N ILE A 108 -13.99 6.38 1.07
CA ILE A 108 -13.58 6.45 2.48
C ILE A 108 -13.90 7.83 3.07
N LEU A 109 -13.60 8.91 2.34
CA LEU A 109 -13.90 10.28 2.79
C LEU A 109 -15.42 10.51 2.93
N LEU A 110 -16.22 10.02 1.98
CA LEU A 110 -17.68 10.12 2.06
C LEU A 110 -18.23 9.32 3.25
N MET A 111 -17.78 8.08 3.42
CA MET A 111 -18.17 7.26 4.57
C MET A 111 -17.77 7.94 5.88
N SER A 112 -16.54 8.45 5.98
CA SER A 112 -16.07 9.16 7.17
C SER A 112 -16.89 10.41 7.45
N PHE A 113 -17.30 11.15 6.42
CA PHE A 113 -18.14 12.35 6.55
C PHE A 113 -19.54 12.00 7.06
N LEU A 114 -20.18 11.00 6.47
CA LEU A 114 -21.50 10.53 6.90
C LEU A 114 -21.45 9.97 8.33
N PHE A 115 -20.41 9.18 8.63
CA PHE A 115 -20.27 8.54 9.93
C PHE A 115 -20.01 9.56 11.04
N HIS A 116 -19.16 10.57 10.81
CA HIS A 116 -18.90 11.63 11.78
C HIS A 116 -20.15 12.50 12.04
N ARG A 117 -21.02 12.66 11.04
CA ARG A 117 -22.29 13.39 11.19
C ARG A 117 -23.31 12.65 12.07
N VAL A 118 -23.27 11.32 12.08
CA VAL A 118 -24.19 10.47 12.85
C VAL A 118 -23.60 10.12 14.23
N MET A 119 -22.30 9.92 14.32
CA MET A 119 -21.59 9.44 15.50
C MET A 119 -20.54 10.47 15.92
N ASN A 120 -20.75 11.10 17.07
CA ASN A 120 -19.87 12.15 17.63
C ASN A 120 -18.57 11.57 18.25
N THR A 121 -18.05 10.50 17.65
CA THR A 121 -16.85 9.78 18.09
C THR A 121 -15.59 10.45 17.55
N LYS A 122 -14.55 10.54 18.40
CA LYS A 122 -13.27 11.15 18.04
C LYS A 122 -12.57 10.34 16.94
N HIS A 123 -11.96 11.02 15.96
CA HIS A 123 -11.16 10.41 14.88
C HIS A 123 -10.12 9.39 15.38
N ARG A 124 -9.58 9.61 16.59
CA ARG A 124 -8.63 8.70 17.24
C ARG A 124 -9.17 7.29 17.42
N GLU A 125 -10.41 7.15 17.90
CA GLU A 125 -11.00 5.83 18.19
C GLU A 125 -11.17 5.03 16.89
N TRP A 126 -11.59 5.69 15.81
CA TRP A 126 -11.67 5.10 14.48
C TRP A 126 -10.32 4.65 13.93
N ASN A 127 -9.30 5.51 14.06
CA ASN A 127 -7.96 5.17 13.63
C ASN A 127 -7.41 3.94 14.38
N LEU A 128 -7.70 3.82 15.68
CA LEU A 128 -7.31 2.66 16.48
C LEU A 128 -8.04 1.38 16.07
N VAL A 129 -9.35 1.45 15.81
CA VAL A 129 -10.13 0.27 15.35
C VAL A 129 -9.64 -0.21 13.99
N ILE A 130 -9.50 0.70 13.02
CA ILE A 130 -9.06 0.36 11.66
C ILE A 130 -7.62 -0.16 11.68
N SER A 131 -6.72 0.51 12.42
CA SER A 131 -5.33 0.06 12.52
C SER A 131 -5.22 -1.25 13.27
N GLY A 132 -6.03 -1.48 14.30
CA GLY A 132 -6.08 -2.76 15.02
C GLY A 132 -6.52 -3.91 14.12
N ALA A 133 -7.59 -3.71 13.34
CA ALA A 133 -8.04 -4.69 12.35
C ALA A 133 -6.98 -4.95 11.27
N ALA A 134 -6.36 -3.90 10.73
CA ALA A 134 -5.30 -4.02 9.75
C ALA A 134 -4.08 -4.76 10.31
N ALA A 135 -3.66 -4.49 11.55
CA ALA A 135 -2.58 -5.20 12.22
C ALA A 135 -2.91 -6.69 12.40
N GLY A 136 -4.13 -7.03 12.82
CA GLY A 136 -4.55 -8.42 12.95
C GLY A 136 -4.53 -9.18 11.62
N ILE A 137 -5.15 -8.62 10.58
CA ILE A 137 -5.21 -9.24 9.24
C ILE A 137 -3.80 -9.40 8.65
N SER A 138 -2.98 -8.34 8.71
CA SER A 138 -1.62 -8.38 8.18
C SER A 138 -0.73 -9.36 8.95
N PHE A 139 -0.91 -9.51 10.26
CA PHE A 139 -0.18 -10.50 11.03
C PHE A 139 -0.51 -11.94 10.60
N ILE A 140 -1.80 -12.24 10.38
CA ILE A 140 -2.21 -13.56 9.86
C ILE A 140 -1.58 -13.81 8.48
N LEU A 141 -1.65 -12.83 7.58
CA LEU A 141 -1.06 -12.94 6.25
C LEU A 141 0.47 -13.12 6.29
N MET A 142 1.17 -12.49 7.24
CA MET A 142 2.60 -12.70 7.44
C MET A 142 2.93 -14.15 7.82
N LEU A 143 2.09 -14.80 8.64
CA LEU A 143 2.29 -16.20 9.03
C LEU A 143 2.01 -17.15 7.86
N GLU A 144 0.97 -16.88 7.07
CA GLU A 144 0.63 -17.68 5.89
C GLU A 144 1.67 -17.55 4.77
N ARG A 145 2.32 -16.38 4.67
CA ARG A 145 3.32 -16.06 3.64
C ARG A 145 4.74 -16.11 4.18
N TRP A 146 4.98 -16.86 5.25
CA TRP A 146 6.30 -16.98 5.84
C TRP A 146 7.27 -17.64 4.84
N PRO A 147 8.39 -17.00 4.46
CA PRO A 147 9.21 -17.44 3.33
C PRO A 147 10.22 -18.55 3.69
N TRP A 148 10.16 -19.13 4.89
CA TRP A 148 11.14 -20.10 5.40
C TRP A 148 10.51 -21.39 5.91
#